data_AF-A0A521KMP3-F1
#
_entry.id   AF-A0A521KMP3-F1
#
_cell.length_a   1.000
_cell.length_b   1.000
_cell.length_c   1.000
_cell.angle_alpha   90.00
_cell.angle_beta   90.00
_cell.angle_gamma   90.00
#
_symmetry.space_group_name_H-M   'P 1'
#
loop_
_entity.id
_entity.type
_entity.pdbx_description
1 polymer ?
#
loop_
_entity_poly.entity_id
_entity_poly.type
_entity_poly.pdbx_seq_one_letter_code
_entity_poly.pdbx_strand_id
1 'polypeptide(L)'
;MTFFPRFDRLASTSVECAAVATSARTDTVRPHPEVSRAPRCAARQASESARRRGPRDCPSSGGGVLPPERQKEERTLAYNKPIPDPDPYTTQPFWDGAKAGKLMLPRCTNCNRAHFYPRMICPHCYSRQIEWFEASGEGWIHTFAVQHRAFGGWADEVPFVTAYIDLKEGDRMFTVLRGVDASKPETIKCGQPVKIEFEEASETVSIPFWRVV
;
A
#
# COMPACT_ATOMS: atom_id res chain seq x y z
N MET A 1 2.27 24.33 49.48
CA MET A 1 3.33 24.94 48.64
C MET A 1 3.79 23.89 47.62
N THR A 2 2.97 23.53 46.62
CA THR A 2 2.93 24.09 45.25
C THR A 2 4.26 24.11 44.52
N PHE A 3 4.49 23.14 43.62
CA PHE A 3 5.04 23.40 42.28
C PHE A 3 4.72 22.23 41.33
N PHE A 4 3.56 22.30 40.69
CA PHE A 4 3.19 21.48 39.53
C PHE A 4 3.76 22.18 38.29
N PRO A 5 4.53 21.52 37.40
CA PRO A 5 4.88 22.14 36.13
C PRO A 5 3.64 22.13 35.22
N ARG A 6 3.33 23.33 34.78
CA ARG A 6 2.24 23.77 33.94
C ARG A 6 2.42 23.18 32.54
N PHE A 7 1.50 22.30 32.12
CA PHE A 7 1.38 21.85 30.74
C PHE A 7 0.74 23.00 29.93
N ASP A 8 1.54 24.01 29.59
CA ASP A 8 1.12 25.09 28.70
C ASP A 8 1.03 24.58 27.26
N ARG A 9 -0.21 24.24 26.88
CA ARG A 9 -0.92 24.73 25.70
C ARG A 9 0.00 25.34 24.61
N LEU A 10 0.42 24.52 23.64
CA LEU A 10 0.93 25.00 22.37
C LEU A 10 0.13 24.41 21.22
N ALA A 11 -0.56 25.33 20.54
CA ALA A 11 -1.00 25.32 19.16
C ALA A 11 -1.90 24.15 18.74
N SER A 12 -3.21 24.44 18.73
CA SER A 12 -4.08 23.99 17.65
C SER A 12 -3.45 24.42 16.32
N THR A 13 -2.64 23.57 15.71
CA THR A 13 -2.53 23.61 14.25
C THR A 13 -3.89 23.17 13.76
N SER A 14 -4.72 24.14 13.41
CA SER A 14 -5.85 23.95 12.51
C SER A 14 -5.30 23.29 11.26
N VAL A 15 -5.35 21.95 11.25
CA VAL A 15 -5.17 21.16 10.05
C VAL A 15 -6.35 21.54 9.18
N GLU A 16 -6.14 22.50 8.28
CA GLU A 16 -7.13 22.82 7.26
C GLU A 16 -7.39 21.54 6.50
N CYS A 17 -8.64 21.08 6.61
CA CYS A 17 -9.14 19.92 5.90
C CYS A 17 -9.15 20.23 4.41
N ALA A 18 -8.03 19.98 3.73
CA ALA A 18 -7.94 20.12 2.30
C ALA A 18 -8.67 18.94 1.64
N ALA A 19 -10.00 18.99 1.65
CA ALA A 19 -10.83 18.11 0.84
C ALA A 19 -10.57 18.48 -0.63
N VAL A 20 -9.72 17.71 -1.30
CA VAL A 20 -9.44 17.92 -2.72
C VAL A 20 -10.55 17.23 -3.51
N ALA A 21 -11.64 17.96 -3.74
CA ALA A 21 -12.62 17.62 -4.76
C ALA A 21 -11.95 17.87 -6.13
N THR A 22 -11.46 16.80 -6.76
CA THR A 22 -10.77 16.93 -8.05
C THR A 22 -11.80 17.22 -9.14
N SER A 23 -12.12 18.49 -9.37
CA SER A 23 -12.87 18.91 -10.55
C SER A 23 -12.05 18.62 -11.81
N ALA A 24 -12.65 17.92 -12.77
CA ALA A 24 -12.03 17.60 -14.04
C ALA A 24 -11.82 18.89 -14.85
N ARG A 25 -10.66 19.53 -14.69
CA ARG A 25 -10.16 20.51 -15.66
C ARG A 25 -9.37 19.75 -16.72
N THR A 26 -9.92 19.71 -17.94
CA THR A 26 -9.20 19.31 -19.15
C THR A 26 -8.14 20.37 -19.46
N ASP A 27 -6.95 20.20 -18.89
CA ASP A 27 -5.78 20.96 -19.32
C ASP A 27 -5.24 20.38 -20.62
N THR A 28 -5.29 21.18 -21.67
CA THR A 28 -4.71 20.91 -22.98
C THR A 28 -3.19 20.83 -22.84
N VAL A 29 -2.66 19.61 -22.93
CA VAL A 29 -1.22 19.34 -22.95
C VAL A 29 -0.58 20.04 -24.15
N ARG A 30 0.34 20.98 -23.88
CA ARG A 30 1.21 21.57 -24.90
C ARG A 30 2.22 20.51 -25.37
N PRO A 31 2.46 20.35 -26.69
CA PRO A 31 3.39 19.35 -27.19
C PRO A 31 4.85 19.70 -26.87
N HIS A 32 5.63 18.68 -26.49
CA HIS A 32 7.09 18.75 -26.33
C HIS A 32 7.80 18.81 -27.69
N PRO A 33 8.94 19.52 -27.82
CA PRO A 33 9.74 19.52 -29.04
C PRO A 33 10.50 18.19 -29.23
N GLU A 34 10.51 17.70 -30.48
CA GLU A 34 11.14 16.46 -30.92
C GLU A 34 12.66 16.47 -30.76
N VAL A 35 13.20 15.43 -30.12
CA VAL A 35 14.65 15.17 -30.05
C VAL A 35 15.09 14.41 -31.31
N SER A 36 16.06 14.98 -32.02
CA SER A 36 16.57 14.49 -33.30
C SER A 36 17.33 13.16 -33.17
N ARG A 37 17.03 12.25 -34.10
CA ARG A 37 17.66 10.93 -34.21
C ARG A 37 19.05 11.03 -34.85
N ALA A 38 20.07 10.50 -34.17
CA ALA A 38 21.40 10.29 -34.75
C ALA A 38 21.40 9.13 -35.79
N PRO A 39 22.28 9.18 -36.81
CA PRO A 39 22.24 8.26 -37.94
C PRO A 39 22.80 6.88 -37.61
N ARG A 40 22.19 5.87 -38.23
CA ARG A 40 22.57 4.44 -38.16
C ARG A 40 23.93 4.23 -38.81
N CYS A 41 24.86 3.62 -38.07
CA CYS A 41 26.14 3.18 -38.62
C CYS A 41 25.94 1.89 -39.43
N ALA A 42 26.40 1.92 -40.68
CA ALA A 42 26.28 0.86 -41.66
C ALA A 42 27.29 -0.28 -41.42
N ALA A 43 26.84 -1.48 -41.76
CA ALA A 43 27.61 -2.72 -41.72
C ALA A 43 28.85 -2.69 -42.64
N ARG A 44 29.94 -3.36 -42.22
CA ARG A 44 30.99 -3.87 -43.10
C ARG A 44 31.47 -5.26 -42.66
N GLN A 45 31.07 -6.22 -43.51
CA GLN A 45 31.67 -7.48 -43.97
C GLN A 45 32.84 -8.17 -43.21
N ALA A 46 32.51 -9.41 -42.80
CA ALA A 46 33.20 -10.71 -42.89
C ALA A 46 34.68 -10.85 -43.35
N SER A 47 35.42 -11.68 -42.61
CA SER A 47 36.14 -12.89 -43.07
C SER A 47 36.50 -13.76 -41.84
N GLU A 48 35.95 -14.96 -41.67
CA GLU A 48 36.40 -16.25 -42.21
C GLU A 48 37.59 -16.86 -41.44
N SER A 49 37.32 -17.88 -40.61
CA SER A 49 38.00 -19.19 -40.68
C SER A 49 37.68 -20.11 -39.48
N ALA A 50 37.21 -21.31 -39.83
CA ALA A 50 37.50 -22.60 -39.21
C ALA A 50 37.20 -22.81 -37.70
N ARG A 51 36.22 -23.68 -37.42
CA ARG A 51 36.47 -25.11 -37.13
C ARG A 51 35.17 -25.87 -36.91
N ARG A 52 34.99 -26.92 -37.73
CA ARG A 52 33.98 -27.96 -37.62
C ARG A 52 34.15 -28.71 -36.29
N ARG A 53 33.07 -28.86 -35.51
CA ARG A 53 32.83 -30.02 -34.62
C ARG A 53 31.34 -30.32 -34.64
N GLY A 54 31.02 -31.61 -34.86
CA GLY A 54 29.71 -32.13 -35.24
C GLY A 54 28.63 -32.11 -34.14
N PRO A 55 27.45 -32.66 -34.44
CA PRO A 55 26.29 -32.61 -33.56
C PRO A 55 26.55 -33.50 -32.34
N ARG A 56 26.38 -32.94 -31.13
CA ARG A 56 26.24 -33.77 -29.94
C ARG A 56 24.77 -34.04 -29.75
N ASP A 57 24.38 -35.27 -30.03
CA ASP A 57 23.10 -35.82 -29.63
C ASP A 57 22.92 -35.64 -28.11
N CYS A 58 21.87 -34.93 -27.71
CA CYS A 58 21.41 -34.91 -26.33
C CYS A 58 20.53 -36.15 -26.10
N PRO A 59 20.82 -37.00 -25.11
CA PRO A 59 19.95 -38.13 -24.79
C PRO A 59 18.63 -37.58 -24.25
N SER A 60 17.52 -38.03 -24.84
CA SER A 60 16.16 -37.81 -24.38
C SER A 60 15.92 -38.59 -23.08
N SER A 61 16.21 -37.95 -21.95
CA SER A 61 15.82 -38.46 -20.63
C SER A 61 14.43 -37.96 -20.26
N GLY A 62 13.45 -38.86 -20.34
CA GLY A 62 12.47 -39.08 -19.29
C GLY A 62 11.40 -38.01 -19.08
N GLY A 63 10.20 -38.30 -19.58
CA GLY A 63 8.97 -37.63 -19.15
C GLY A 63 8.76 -37.79 -17.65
N GLY A 64 9.09 -36.75 -16.90
CA GLY A 64 8.60 -36.57 -15.54
C GLY A 64 7.14 -36.17 -15.62
N VAL A 65 6.25 -37.09 -15.26
CA VAL A 65 4.85 -36.76 -14.98
C VAL A 65 4.87 -35.77 -13.81
N LEU A 66 4.53 -34.51 -14.08
CA LEU A 66 4.30 -33.52 -13.05
C LEU A 66 3.24 -34.11 -12.09
N PRO A 67 3.44 -34.08 -10.76
CA PRO A 67 2.42 -34.54 -9.82
C PRO A 67 1.12 -33.78 -10.09
N PRO A 68 -0.06 -34.43 -9.97
CA PRO A 68 -1.32 -33.76 -10.20
C PRO A 68 -1.41 -32.57 -9.25
N GLU A 69 -1.62 -31.40 -9.83
CA GLU A 69 -1.86 -30.16 -9.10
C GLU A 69 -2.98 -30.45 -8.10
N ARG A 70 -2.66 -30.34 -6.81
CA ARG A 70 -3.67 -30.38 -5.75
C ARG A 70 -4.60 -29.22 -6.00
N GLN A 71 -5.74 -29.51 -6.61
CA GLN A 71 -6.89 -28.62 -6.65
C GLN A 71 -7.33 -28.42 -5.21
N LYS A 72 -6.77 -27.40 -4.58
CA LYS A 72 -7.26 -26.88 -3.32
C LYS A 72 -8.63 -26.31 -3.66
N GLU A 73 -9.68 -26.87 -3.08
CA GLU A 73 -11.04 -26.36 -3.20
C GLU A 73 -11.05 -24.93 -2.66
N GLU A 74 -10.81 -23.97 -3.55
CA GLU A 74 -10.78 -22.54 -3.25
C GLU A 74 -12.20 -22.10 -2.94
N ARG A 75 -12.48 -21.98 -1.64
CA ARG A 75 -13.67 -21.29 -1.14
C ARG A 75 -13.67 -19.92 -1.79
N THR A 76 -14.55 -19.70 -2.77
CA THR A 76 -14.53 -18.50 -3.62
C THR A 76 -14.86 -17.28 -2.77
N LEU A 77 -13.84 -16.64 -2.21
CA LEU A 77 -13.96 -15.35 -1.55
C LEU A 77 -14.36 -14.33 -2.63
N ALA A 78 -15.43 -13.58 -2.39
CA ALA A 78 -15.98 -12.59 -3.32
C ALA A 78 -15.12 -11.30 -3.39
N TYR A 79 -13.80 -11.44 -3.29
CA TYR A 79 -12.84 -10.34 -3.32
C TYR A 79 -12.24 -10.22 -4.72
N ASN A 80 -12.70 -9.23 -5.49
CA ASN A 80 -12.33 -8.99 -6.89
C ASN A 80 -11.20 -7.94 -7.06
N LYS A 81 -10.59 -7.50 -5.97
CA LYS A 81 -9.54 -6.45 -5.98
C LYS A 81 -8.15 -7.10 -5.90
N PRO A 82 -7.07 -6.36 -6.25
CA PRO A 82 -5.71 -6.87 -6.11
C PRO A 82 -5.41 -7.32 -4.68
N ILE A 83 -4.90 -8.54 -4.55
CA ILE A 83 -4.49 -9.13 -3.27
C ILE A 83 -2.97 -8.93 -3.16
N PRO A 84 -2.47 -8.27 -2.10
CA PRO A 84 -1.05 -8.14 -1.85
C PRO A 84 -0.39 -9.51 -1.60
N ASP A 85 0.86 -9.66 -2.01
CA ASP A 85 1.70 -10.81 -1.67
C ASP A 85 2.58 -10.44 -0.46
N PRO A 86 2.34 -11.02 0.74
CA PRO A 86 3.15 -10.76 1.93
C PRO A 86 4.62 -11.13 1.75
N ASP A 87 5.52 -10.16 1.93
CA ASP A 87 6.95 -10.47 2.07
C ASP A 87 7.20 -11.12 3.45
N PRO A 88 7.76 -12.35 3.49
CA PRO A 88 7.98 -13.09 4.74
C PRO A 88 8.94 -12.43 5.73
N TYR A 89 9.83 -11.55 5.25
CA TYR A 89 10.91 -10.99 6.08
C TYR A 89 10.54 -9.65 6.71
N THR A 90 9.75 -8.83 6.02
CA THR A 90 9.51 -7.43 6.43
C THR A 90 8.05 -7.16 6.77
N THR A 91 7.10 -7.86 6.16
CA THR A 91 5.66 -7.54 6.28
C THR A 91 4.84 -8.63 6.96
N GLN A 92 5.40 -9.82 7.17
CA GLN A 92 4.70 -10.96 7.76
C GLN A 92 3.93 -10.61 9.06
N PRO A 93 4.49 -9.90 10.05
CA PRO A 93 3.77 -9.61 11.29
C PRO A 93 2.55 -8.71 11.09
N PHE A 94 2.58 -7.83 10.09
CA PHE A 94 1.45 -6.99 9.72
C PHE A 94 0.30 -7.83 9.16
N TRP A 95 0.60 -8.75 8.25
CA TRP A 95 -0.42 -9.60 7.61
C TRP A 95 -0.98 -10.66 8.54
N ASP A 96 -0.14 -11.27 9.39
CA ASP A 96 -0.58 -12.20 10.43
C ASP A 96 -1.52 -11.49 11.42
N GLY A 97 -1.16 -10.26 11.81
CA GLY A 97 -2.00 -9.38 12.61
C GLY A 97 -3.34 -9.09 11.93
N ALA A 98 -3.29 -8.65 10.66
CA ALA A 98 -4.49 -8.31 9.90
C ALA A 98 -5.45 -9.50 9.77
N LYS A 99 -4.92 -10.71 9.55
CA LYS A 99 -5.70 -11.95 9.56
C LYS A 99 -6.33 -12.24 10.93
N ALA A 100 -5.62 -11.93 12.01
CA ALA A 100 -6.12 -12.05 13.38
C ALA A 100 -7.05 -10.89 13.81
N GLY A 101 -7.35 -9.94 12.93
CA GLY A 101 -8.16 -8.76 13.25
C GLY A 101 -7.43 -7.72 14.11
N LYS A 102 -6.10 -7.69 14.06
CA LYS A 102 -5.23 -6.85 14.87
C LYS A 102 -4.36 -5.94 14.00
N LEU A 103 -4.31 -4.65 14.33
CA LEU A 103 -3.39 -3.74 13.68
C LEU A 103 -2.01 -3.87 14.33
N MET A 104 -1.07 -4.48 13.63
CA MET A 104 0.32 -4.57 14.10
C MET A 104 1.14 -3.44 13.50
N LEU A 105 1.88 -2.70 14.33
CA LEU A 105 2.77 -1.63 13.90
C LEU A 105 4.20 -1.87 14.39
N PRO A 106 5.22 -1.49 13.61
CA PRO A 106 6.59 -1.44 14.09
C PRO A 106 6.81 -0.23 15.00
N ARG A 107 7.48 -0.45 16.14
CA ARG A 107 7.94 0.58 17.07
C ARG A 107 9.43 0.47 17.27
N CYS A 108 10.12 1.61 17.25
CA CYS A 108 11.53 1.64 17.59
C CYS A 108 11.72 1.65 19.10
N THR A 109 12.47 0.70 19.66
CA THR A 109 12.73 0.63 21.11
C THR A 109 13.71 1.72 21.59
N ASN A 110 14.48 2.35 20.69
CA ASN A 110 15.42 3.41 21.04
C ASN A 110 14.75 4.79 21.20
N CYS A 111 13.88 5.18 20.26
CA CYS A 111 13.17 6.47 20.31
C CYS A 111 11.70 6.36 20.73
N ASN A 112 11.20 5.14 20.94
CA ASN A 112 9.83 4.81 21.32
C ASN A 112 8.74 5.36 20.39
N ARG A 113 9.05 5.55 19.10
CA ARG A 113 8.09 6.01 18.09
C ARG A 113 7.63 4.84 17.22
N ALA A 114 6.31 4.77 17.01
CA ALA A 114 5.70 3.89 16.02
C ALA A 114 5.84 4.52 14.62
N HIS A 115 5.84 3.68 13.59
CA HIS A 115 5.79 4.15 12.20
C HIS A 115 4.97 3.20 11.31
N PHE A 116 4.39 3.74 10.25
CA PHE A 116 3.59 3.04 9.25
C PHE A 116 4.24 3.16 7.88
N TYR A 117 5.14 2.21 7.66
CA TYR A 117 5.36 1.40 6.47
C TYR A 117 6.37 0.36 6.98
N PRO A 118 6.24 -0.94 6.71
CA PRO A 118 7.18 -1.92 7.22
C PRO A 118 8.59 -1.60 6.74
N ARG A 119 9.47 -1.20 7.67
CA ARG A 119 10.86 -0.79 7.42
C ARG A 119 11.75 -1.44 8.48
N MET A 120 12.93 -1.89 8.05
CA MET A 120 13.93 -2.48 8.96
C MET A 120 14.75 -1.42 9.73
N ILE A 121 14.58 -0.14 9.40
CA ILE A 121 15.31 0.98 9.97
C ILE A 121 14.31 2.07 10.34
N CYS A 122 14.41 2.56 11.57
CA CYS A 122 13.54 3.62 12.08
C CYS A 122 13.72 4.92 11.26
N PRO A 123 12.64 5.52 10.73
CA PRO A 123 12.72 6.76 9.95
C PRO A 123 13.08 8.00 10.79
N HIS A 124 12.99 7.91 12.12
CA HIS A 124 13.23 9.05 13.02
C HIS A 124 14.65 9.10 13.58
N CYS A 125 15.22 7.94 13.95
CA CYS A 125 16.53 7.87 14.60
C CYS A 125 17.53 6.93 13.92
N TYR A 126 17.14 6.28 12.81
CA TYR A 126 17.97 5.35 12.04
C TYR A 126 18.46 4.11 12.81
N SER A 127 17.90 3.85 13.99
CA SER A 127 18.13 2.61 14.74
C SER A 127 17.50 1.41 14.02
N ARG A 128 18.14 0.24 14.17
CA ARG A 128 17.63 -1.06 13.73
C ARG A 128 16.88 -1.82 14.83
N GLN A 129 16.76 -1.23 16.02
CA GLN A 129 16.03 -1.84 17.12
C GLN A 129 14.53 -1.56 16.95
N ILE A 130 13.86 -2.42 16.18
CA ILE A 130 12.44 -2.36 15.86
C ILE A 130 11.76 -3.61 16.46
N GLU A 131 10.67 -3.39 17.17
CA GLU A 131 9.76 -4.43 17.65
C GLU A 131 8.37 -4.23 17.05
N TRP A 132 7.55 -5.28 17.04
CA TRP A 132 6.16 -5.21 16.62
C TRP A 132 5.24 -5.19 17.83
N PHE A 133 4.24 -4.33 17.82
CA PHE A 133 3.22 -4.25 18.88
C PHE A 133 1.83 -4.12 18.26
N GLU A 134 0.82 -4.50 19.04
CA GLU A 134 -0.59 -4.31 18.69
C GLU A 134 -0.98 -2.85 18.96
N ALA A 135 -1.38 -2.14 17.91
CA ALA A 135 -1.89 -0.78 17.96
C ALA A 135 -3.37 -0.78 18.39
N SER A 136 -3.88 0.36 18.85
CA SER A 136 -5.25 0.47 19.36
C SER A 136 -6.32 0.31 18.28
N GLY A 137 -5.95 0.48 17.00
CA GLY A 137 -6.90 0.47 15.88
C GLY A 137 -7.82 1.70 15.86
N GLU A 138 -7.40 2.78 16.51
CA GLU A 138 -8.10 4.06 16.57
C GLU A 138 -7.32 5.12 15.78
N GLY A 139 -8.04 5.99 15.10
CA GLY A 139 -7.42 7.10 14.37
C GLY A 139 -8.41 8.20 14.05
N TRP A 140 -7.93 9.22 13.36
CA TRP A 140 -8.72 10.36 12.93
C TRP A 140 -8.48 10.68 11.46
N ILE A 141 -9.52 11.11 10.74
CA ILE A 141 -9.36 11.52 9.34
C ILE A 141 -8.43 12.74 9.27
N HIS A 142 -7.24 12.57 8.69
CA HIS A 142 -6.32 13.67 8.43
C HIS A 142 -6.79 14.51 7.24
N THR A 143 -7.05 13.83 6.11
CA THR A 143 -7.61 14.39 4.89
C THR A 143 -8.28 13.29 4.08
N PHE A 144 -9.17 13.68 3.15
CA PHE A 144 -9.87 12.74 2.27
C PHE A 144 -10.04 13.30 0.85
N ALA A 145 -10.28 12.40 -0.09
CA ALA A 145 -10.61 12.71 -1.48
C ALA A 145 -11.67 11.76 -2.00
N VAL A 146 -12.61 12.28 -2.79
CA VAL A 146 -13.64 11.48 -3.48
C VAL A 146 -13.10 11.07 -4.84
N GLN A 147 -13.07 9.76 -5.07
CA GLN A 147 -12.60 9.16 -6.31
C GLN A 147 -13.80 8.92 -7.24
N HIS A 148 -13.91 9.74 -8.28
CA HIS A 148 -14.97 9.63 -9.31
C HIS A 148 -14.56 8.77 -10.51
N ARG A 149 -13.34 8.25 -10.52
CA ARG A 149 -12.82 7.40 -11.60
C ARG A 149 -11.92 6.34 -11.00
N ALA A 150 -12.15 5.08 -11.37
CA ALA A 150 -11.29 3.96 -11.03
C ALA A 150 -11.31 2.91 -12.13
N PHE A 151 -10.37 1.98 -12.04
CA PHE A 151 -10.19 0.88 -12.99
C PHE A 151 -10.06 -0.44 -12.23
N GLY A 152 -10.23 -1.56 -12.94
CA GLY A 152 -10.16 -2.90 -12.34
C GLY A 152 -11.26 -3.13 -11.30
N GLY A 153 -10.95 -3.90 -10.25
CA GLY A 153 -11.92 -4.27 -9.20
C GLY A 153 -12.52 -3.12 -8.38
N TRP A 154 -12.09 -1.87 -8.61
CA TRP A 154 -12.65 -0.67 -7.98
C TRP A 154 -13.62 0.11 -8.88
N ALA A 155 -13.77 -0.27 -10.16
CA ALA A 155 -14.60 0.47 -11.11
C ALA A 155 -16.08 0.49 -10.71
N ASP A 156 -16.59 -0.61 -10.16
CA ASP A 156 -17.98 -0.77 -9.75
C ASP A 156 -18.30 -0.06 -8.42
N GLU A 157 -17.29 0.38 -7.67
CA GLU A 157 -17.43 1.07 -6.38
C GLU A 157 -17.35 2.60 -6.50
N VAL A 158 -17.25 3.13 -7.72
CA VAL A 158 -17.23 4.57 -7.94
C VAL A 158 -18.63 5.18 -7.74
N PRO A 159 -18.76 6.31 -7.01
CA PRO A 159 -17.71 7.03 -6.28
C PRO A 159 -17.39 6.41 -4.92
N PHE A 160 -16.11 6.40 -4.55
CA PHE A 160 -15.65 6.02 -3.19
C PHE A 160 -14.72 7.07 -2.61
N VAL A 161 -14.47 6.99 -1.29
CA VAL A 161 -13.64 7.95 -0.57
C VAL A 161 -12.31 7.30 -0.17
N THR A 162 -11.21 7.95 -0.50
CA THR A 162 -9.88 7.61 0.04
C THR A 162 -9.50 8.60 1.13
N ALA A 163 -8.82 8.15 2.17
CA ALA A 163 -8.41 9.01 3.27
C ALA A 163 -6.99 8.67 3.77
N TYR A 164 -6.32 9.70 4.28
CA TYR A 164 -5.21 9.52 5.19
C TYR A 164 -5.74 9.59 6.62
N ILE A 165 -5.36 8.61 7.43
CA ILE A 165 -5.76 8.49 8.83
C ILE A 165 -4.55 8.76 9.72
N ASP A 166 -4.66 9.74 10.61
CA ASP A 166 -3.71 9.94 11.71
C ASP A 166 -3.99 8.86 12.76
N LEU A 167 -3.03 7.95 12.97
CA LEU A 167 -3.11 6.89 13.97
C LEU A 167 -2.86 7.47 15.36
N LYS A 168 -3.48 6.89 16.39
CA LYS A 168 -3.23 7.27 17.79
C LYS A 168 -1.77 7.14 18.20
N GLU A 169 -1.07 6.18 17.62
CA GLU A 169 0.35 5.92 17.86
C GLU A 169 1.28 6.91 17.14
N GLY A 170 0.75 7.74 16.23
CA GLY A 170 1.40 8.96 15.74
C GLY A 170 1.78 8.99 14.25
N ASP A 171 1.76 7.87 13.53
CA ASP A 171 2.00 7.87 12.07
C ASP A 171 0.69 7.90 11.27
N ARG A 172 0.78 7.92 9.93
CA ARG A 172 -0.35 8.02 9.02
C ARG A 172 -0.52 6.78 8.16
N MET A 173 -1.75 6.34 8.00
CA MET A 173 -2.12 5.23 7.13
C MET A 173 -3.05 5.71 6.00
N PHE A 174 -2.80 5.25 4.78
CA PHE A 174 -3.68 5.48 3.64
C PHE A 174 -4.70 4.33 3.50
N THR A 175 -5.95 4.66 3.19
CA THR A 175 -7.01 3.65 3.08
C THR A 175 -8.17 4.12 2.18
N VAL A 176 -9.05 3.18 1.83
CA VAL A 176 -10.39 3.48 1.35
C VAL A 176 -11.32 3.55 2.56
N LEU A 177 -11.94 4.71 2.76
CA LEU A 177 -12.79 4.99 3.91
C LEU A 177 -14.15 4.31 3.74
N ARG A 178 -14.60 3.58 4.76
CA ARG A 178 -15.90 2.92 4.82
C ARG A 178 -16.85 3.66 5.76
N GLY A 179 -18.16 3.41 5.61
CA GLY A 179 -19.19 4.02 6.46
C GLY A 179 -19.50 5.48 6.12
N VAL A 180 -19.12 5.95 4.93
CA VAL A 180 -19.41 7.30 4.44
C VAL A 180 -20.14 7.26 3.10
N ASP A 181 -20.97 8.26 2.84
CA ASP A 181 -21.63 8.45 1.55
C ASP A 181 -20.75 9.34 0.66
N ALA A 182 -20.16 8.74 -0.37
CA ALA A 182 -19.31 9.46 -1.33
C ALA A 182 -20.06 10.52 -2.15
N SER A 183 -21.40 10.43 -2.23
CA SER A 183 -22.23 11.43 -2.91
C SER A 183 -22.43 12.71 -2.07
N LYS A 184 -22.11 12.66 -0.77
CA LYS A 184 -22.29 13.75 0.20
C LYS A 184 -20.98 14.05 0.94
N PRO A 185 -19.92 14.50 0.24
CA PRO A 185 -18.62 14.76 0.83
C PRO A 185 -18.65 15.79 1.97
N GLU A 186 -19.63 16.68 2.01
CA GLU A 186 -19.83 17.67 3.07
C GLU A 186 -20.12 17.05 4.46
N THR A 187 -20.53 15.78 4.49
CA THR A 187 -20.77 15.05 5.74
C THR A 187 -19.48 14.52 6.37
N ILE A 188 -18.42 14.40 5.57
CA ILE A 188 -17.11 13.88 5.98
C ILE A 188 -16.27 15.05 6.48
N LYS A 189 -15.77 14.95 7.71
CA LYS A 189 -14.99 16.00 8.35
C LYS A 189 -13.64 15.47 8.78
N CYS A 190 -12.57 16.21 8.47
CA CYS A 190 -11.27 15.92 9.05
C CYS A 190 -11.34 16.05 10.58
N GLY A 191 -10.62 15.18 11.27
CA GLY A 191 -10.70 15.00 12.72
C GLY A 191 -11.85 14.08 13.16
N GLN A 192 -12.67 13.52 12.26
CA GLN A 192 -13.64 12.49 12.65
C GLN A 192 -12.92 11.23 13.14
N PRO A 193 -13.40 10.62 14.25
CA PRO A 193 -12.85 9.37 14.74
C PRO A 193 -13.17 8.24 13.75
N VAL A 194 -12.20 7.34 13.58
CA VAL A 194 -12.32 6.14 12.76
C VAL A 194 -11.81 4.93 13.52
N LYS A 195 -12.33 3.76 13.18
CA LYS A 195 -11.91 2.46 13.71
C LYS A 195 -11.52 1.53 12.57
N ILE A 196 -10.49 0.73 12.80
CA ILE A 196 -10.04 -0.26 11.83
C ILE A 196 -11.01 -1.46 11.72
N GLU A 197 -11.20 -1.94 10.51
CA GLU A 197 -11.91 -3.16 10.15
C GLU A 197 -11.06 -3.98 9.18
N PHE A 198 -11.30 -5.28 9.10
CA PHE A 198 -10.55 -6.17 8.22
C PHE A 198 -11.53 -6.92 7.30
N GLU A 199 -11.26 -6.87 5.99
CA GLU A 199 -12.02 -7.60 4.97
C GLU A 199 -11.17 -8.80 4.52
N GLU A 200 -11.74 -10.00 4.53
CA GLU A 200 -11.04 -11.20 4.06
C GLU A 200 -10.89 -11.15 2.53
N ALA A 201 -9.63 -11.09 2.05
CA ALA A 201 -9.33 -11.08 0.62
C ALA A 201 -8.94 -12.48 0.12
N SER A 202 -8.22 -13.25 0.94
CA SER A 202 -7.87 -14.64 0.68
C SER A 202 -7.90 -15.45 1.98
N GLU A 203 -7.66 -16.76 1.90
CA GLU A 203 -7.51 -17.59 3.10
C GLU A 203 -6.32 -17.20 3.99
N THR A 204 -5.37 -16.43 3.46
CA THR A 204 -4.13 -16.05 4.14
C THR A 204 -4.02 -14.56 4.42
N VAL A 205 -4.77 -13.72 3.72
CA VAL A 205 -4.63 -12.26 3.76
C VAL A 205 -5.98 -11.60 4.01
N SER A 206 -6.00 -10.71 5.01
CA SER A 206 -7.10 -9.77 5.25
C SER A 206 -6.61 -8.35 5.03
N ILE A 207 -7.45 -7.52 4.41
CA ILE A 207 -7.12 -6.15 4.04
C ILE A 207 -7.70 -5.19 5.09
N PRO A 208 -6.85 -4.32 5.68
CA PRO A 208 -7.32 -3.32 6.62
C PRO A 208 -8.03 -2.16 5.94
N PHE A 209 -9.25 -1.88 6.38
CA PHE A 209 -10.03 -0.70 6.05
C PHE A 209 -10.31 0.12 7.31
N TRP A 210 -10.67 1.38 7.14
CA TRP A 210 -11.08 2.24 8.25
C TRP A 210 -12.53 2.67 8.06
N ARG A 211 -13.31 2.58 9.13
CA ARG A 211 -14.72 3.01 9.17
C ARG A 211 -14.88 4.20 10.11
N VAL A 212 -15.68 5.18 9.70
CA VAL A 212 -16.10 6.29 10.58
C VAL A 212 -17.04 5.79 11.68
N VAL A 213 -16.76 6.18 12.93
CA VAL A 213 -17.55 5.85 14.14
C VAL A 213 -18.40 7.01 14.63
#